data_AF-A0A5C1YIN7-F1
#
_entry.id   AF-A0A5C1YIN7-F1
#
_cell.length_a   1.000
_cell.length_b   1.000
_cell.length_c   1.000
_cell.angle_alpha   90.00
_cell.angle_beta   90.00
_cell.angle_gamma   90.00
#
_symmetry.space_group_name_H-M   'P 1'
#
loop_
_entity.id
_entity.type
_entity.pdbx_description
1 polymer ?
#
loop_
_entity_poly.entity_id
_entity_poly.type
_entity_poly.pdbx_seq_one_letter_code
_entity_poly.pdbx_strand_id
1 'polypeptide(L)'
;MVSKKDEFEYQTVRRMKDLQRYLEKGWELVESSGKENWVWGSDYKALLRRPNPKYVGSASRTGPQPRSASTLPPGEPVAAVAATVPPAGPEASPLSSPSSTSQPPAATTGAQKPWYMKWWVWAIGVFLLIGVIGYAFGGGRDGTPAATSTPTPSPKASEAETESPASPAPEPSPAAAVVATNEEVVSAFQGYLSERASAGVVIAKAVSSVTFDAGVVRVVFDPALAGLDTATFQSLSPFDNLAEFAGTPIAFADDEGQHLRTAVTSVETLLVDGTSLGTLTSAELYKIGTGSEMPAGG
;
A
#
# COMPACT_ATOMS: atom_id res chain seq x y z
N MET A 1 51.00 -14.08 -15.82
CA MET A 1 50.12 -13.62 -14.73
C MET A 1 49.06 -14.68 -14.53
N VAL A 2 49.07 -15.40 -13.41
CA VAL A 2 48.12 -16.47 -13.13
C VAL A 2 46.86 -15.83 -12.55
N SER A 3 45.74 -15.86 -13.28
CA SER A 3 44.45 -15.42 -12.74
C SER A 3 44.07 -16.32 -11.56
N LYS A 4 43.87 -15.73 -10.39
CA LYS A 4 43.35 -16.44 -9.21
C LYS A 4 41.98 -17.01 -9.59
N LYS A 5 41.81 -18.32 -9.47
CA LYS A 5 40.50 -18.97 -9.64
C LYS A 5 39.66 -18.63 -8.43
N ASP A 6 38.52 -17.99 -8.65
CA ASP A 6 37.57 -17.70 -7.57
C ASP A 6 36.83 -18.99 -7.18
N GLU A 7 37.08 -19.44 -5.94
CA GLU A 7 36.49 -20.65 -5.35
C GLU A 7 34.98 -20.51 -5.10
N PHE A 8 34.49 -19.26 -5.08
CA PHE A 8 33.11 -18.92 -4.78
C PHE A 8 32.46 -18.16 -5.93
N GLU A 9 31.20 -18.47 -6.19
CA GLU A 9 30.32 -17.68 -7.04
C GLU A 9 29.56 -16.69 -6.16
N TYR A 10 29.53 -15.40 -6.56
CA TYR A 10 28.81 -14.35 -5.84
C TYR A 10 27.60 -13.87 -6.64
N GLN A 11 26.47 -13.64 -5.96
CA GLN A 11 25.25 -13.13 -6.56
C GLN A 11 24.67 -11.99 -5.71
N THR A 12 24.41 -10.85 -6.34
CA THR A 12 23.65 -9.77 -5.68
C THR A 12 22.18 -9.90 -6.01
N VAL A 13 21.32 -9.85 -4.99
CA VAL A 13 19.85 -9.80 -5.13
C VAL A 13 19.31 -8.51 -4.52
N ARG A 14 18.22 -8.00 -5.11
CA ARG A 14 17.57 -6.75 -4.64
C ARG A 14 16.15 -6.94 -4.12
N ARG A 15 15.64 -8.18 -4.15
CA ARG A 15 14.28 -8.52 -3.72
C ARG A 15 14.35 -9.61 -2.67
N MET A 16 13.59 -9.50 -1.59
CA MET A 16 13.57 -10.50 -0.52
C MET A 16 13.13 -11.88 -1.03
N LYS A 17 12.19 -11.92 -1.97
CA LYS A 17 11.72 -13.18 -2.57
C LYS A 17 12.83 -13.95 -3.31
N ASP A 18 13.73 -13.23 -3.98
CA ASP A 18 14.85 -13.86 -4.67
C ASP A 18 15.88 -14.38 -3.67
N LEU A 19 16.18 -13.61 -2.61
CA LEU A 19 17.03 -14.06 -1.52
C LEU A 19 16.58 -15.44 -0.99
N GLN A 20 15.31 -15.57 -0.64
CA GLN A 20 14.76 -16.81 -0.08
C GLN A 20 14.93 -17.99 -1.05
N ARG A 21 14.64 -17.76 -2.35
CA ARG A 21 14.86 -18.77 -3.39
C ARG A 21 16.32 -19.18 -3.56
N TYR A 22 17.28 -18.26 -3.34
CA TYR A 22 18.70 -18.58 -3.40
C TYR A 22 19.18 -19.32 -2.15
N LEU A 23 18.68 -18.96 -0.96
CA LEU A 23 18.97 -19.67 0.28
C LEU A 23 18.50 -21.14 0.22
N GLU A 24 17.29 -21.38 -0.32
CA GLU A 24 16.77 -22.74 -0.57
C GLU A 24 17.67 -23.56 -1.53
N LYS A 25 18.38 -22.88 -2.43
CA LYS A 25 19.33 -23.50 -3.36
C LYS A 25 20.73 -23.69 -2.76
N GLY A 26 20.90 -23.50 -1.46
CA GLY A 26 22.16 -23.66 -0.75
C GLY A 26 23.15 -22.52 -0.97
N TRP A 27 22.67 -21.32 -1.35
CA TRP A 27 23.51 -20.12 -1.29
C TRP A 27 23.60 -19.61 0.14
N GLU A 28 24.76 -19.09 0.52
CA GLU A 28 25.02 -18.47 1.80
C GLU A 28 24.89 -16.95 1.69
N LEU A 29 24.18 -16.33 2.63
CA LEU A 29 24.14 -14.88 2.75
C LEU A 29 25.47 -14.39 3.33
N VAL A 30 26.14 -13.47 2.61
CA VAL A 30 27.40 -12.84 3.06
C VAL A 30 27.12 -11.51 3.73
N GLU A 31 26.28 -10.68 3.10
CA GLU A 31 25.97 -9.33 3.56
C GLU A 31 24.57 -8.92 3.10
N SER A 32 23.83 -8.21 3.95
CA SER A 32 22.56 -7.58 3.57
C SER A 32 22.53 -6.13 4.03
N SER A 33 22.09 -5.24 3.16
CA SER A 33 21.97 -3.80 3.39
C SER A 33 20.63 -3.29 2.85
N GLY A 34 20.06 -2.28 3.52
CA GLY A 34 18.79 -1.66 3.17
C GLY A 34 17.58 -2.21 3.92
N LYS A 35 16.51 -1.41 3.99
CA LYS A 35 15.20 -1.80 4.52
C LYS A 35 14.23 -1.95 3.35
N GLU A 36 13.46 -3.03 3.32
CA GLU A 36 12.42 -3.21 2.31
C GLU A 36 11.27 -2.27 2.68
N ASN A 37 11.16 -1.15 1.96
CA ASN A 37 10.06 -0.21 2.15
C ASN A 37 9.08 -0.36 0.99
N TRP A 38 7.86 -0.79 1.30
CA TRP A 38 6.85 -1.14 0.30
C TRP A 38 6.27 0.07 -0.43
N VAL A 39 6.46 1.29 0.12
CA VAL A 39 5.88 2.53 -0.42
C VAL A 39 6.83 3.28 -1.38
N TRP A 40 8.15 3.19 -1.19
CA TRP A 40 9.11 4.11 -1.87
C TRP A 40 10.12 3.42 -2.79
N GLY A 41 9.97 2.12 -3.03
CA GLY A 41 10.97 1.33 -3.74
C GLY A 41 12.06 0.83 -2.80
N SER A 42 12.42 -0.45 -2.92
CA SER A 42 13.35 -1.11 -2.00
C SER A 42 14.80 -0.84 -2.37
N ASP A 43 15.56 -0.18 -1.48
CA ASP A 43 17.04 -0.17 -1.49
C ASP A 43 17.64 -1.46 -0.93
N TYR A 44 16.84 -2.53 -0.83
CA TYR A 44 17.30 -3.81 -0.34
C TYR A 44 18.36 -4.39 -1.28
N LYS A 45 19.50 -4.78 -0.72
CA LYS A 45 20.60 -5.41 -1.44
C LYS A 45 21.21 -6.48 -0.56
N ALA A 46 21.23 -7.72 -1.05
CA ALA A 46 21.91 -8.82 -0.40
C ALA A 46 22.95 -9.43 -1.33
N LEU A 47 24.14 -9.67 -0.80
CA LEU A 47 25.23 -10.37 -1.45
C LEU A 47 25.23 -11.81 -0.94
N LEU A 48 25.02 -12.76 -1.83
CA LEU A 48 25.11 -14.18 -1.55
C LEU A 48 26.37 -14.76 -2.18
N ARG A 49 26.84 -15.87 -1.62
CA ARG A 49 27.89 -16.70 -2.23
C ARG A 49 27.54 -18.18 -2.18
N ARG A 50 28.12 -18.98 -3.07
CA ARG A 50 28.12 -20.44 -2.95
C ARG A 50 29.43 -21.04 -3.46
N PRO A 51 29.78 -22.27 -3.05
CA PRO A 51 30.89 -23.01 -3.66
C PRO A 51 30.66 -23.17 -5.16
N ASN A 52 31.67 -22.85 -5.96
CA ASN A 52 31.53 -22.91 -7.41
C ASN A 52 31.43 -24.39 -7.86
N PRO A 53 30.32 -24.80 -8.49
CA PRO A 53 30.11 -26.19 -8.90
C PRO A 53 31.18 -26.71 -9.86
N LYS A 54 31.88 -25.80 -10.56
CA LYS A 54 32.98 -26.15 -11.48
C LYS A 54 34.25 -26.66 -10.77
N TYR A 55 34.35 -26.51 -9.45
CA TYR A 55 35.56 -26.83 -8.68
C TYR A 55 35.35 -27.83 -7.53
N VAL A 56 34.19 -28.50 -7.49
CA VAL A 56 33.80 -29.45 -6.41
C VAL A 56 34.65 -30.73 -6.37
N GLY A 57 35.69 -30.85 -7.20
CA GLY A 57 36.62 -31.99 -7.21
C GLY A 57 37.95 -31.79 -6.48
N SER A 58 38.31 -30.57 -6.06
CA SER A 58 39.73 -30.29 -5.72
C SER A 58 40.04 -29.89 -4.28
N ALA A 59 39.08 -29.39 -3.50
CA ALA A 59 39.41 -28.89 -2.15
C ALA A 59 38.19 -28.83 -1.24
N SER A 60 38.03 -29.81 -0.34
CA SER A 60 37.48 -29.62 1.02
C SER A 60 37.31 -30.96 1.75
N ARG A 61 38.42 -31.54 2.21
CA ARG A 61 38.44 -32.45 3.37
C ARG A 61 39.38 -31.91 4.44
N THR A 62 39.31 -30.61 4.73
CA THR A 62 40.01 -30.03 5.88
C THR A 62 39.35 -28.70 6.27
N GLY A 63 38.39 -28.76 7.19
CA GLY A 63 37.72 -27.57 7.75
C GLY A 63 36.74 -27.99 8.86
N PRO A 64 36.67 -27.25 9.99
CA PRO A 64 36.38 -27.83 11.29
C PRO A 64 34.90 -28.18 11.49
N GLN A 65 34.70 -29.35 12.08
CA GLN A 65 33.42 -29.85 12.58
C GLN A 65 32.77 -28.82 13.53
N PRO A 66 31.49 -28.45 13.35
CA PRO A 66 30.79 -27.65 14.35
C PRO A 66 30.70 -28.47 15.64
N ARG A 67 31.28 -27.92 16.71
CA ARG A 67 31.23 -28.50 18.05
C ARG A 67 29.77 -28.68 18.46
N SER A 68 29.43 -29.93 18.72
CA SER A 68 28.21 -30.32 19.38
C SER A 68 28.12 -29.73 20.80
N ALA A 69 26.87 -29.51 21.22
CA ALA A 69 26.39 -29.59 22.60
C ALA A 69 26.96 -28.58 23.63
N SER A 70 26.29 -27.44 23.76
CA SER A 70 26.10 -26.84 25.08
C SER A 70 24.98 -27.61 25.79
N THR A 71 25.39 -28.55 26.63
CA THR A 71 24.61 -29.14 27.71
C THR A 71 24.11 -28.01 28.63
N LEU A 72 22.78 -27.79 28.64
CA LEU A 72 22.10 -27.01 29.67
C LEU A 72 22.04 -27.83 30.97
N PRO A 73 22.29 -27.22 32.15
CA PRO A 73 22.14 -27.90 33.44
C PRO A 73 20.66 -28.09 33.81
N PRO A 74 20.30 -29.15 34.56
CA PRO A 74 18.98 -29.33 35.16
C PRO A 74 18.94 -28.71 36.57
N GLY A 75 17.88 -27.95 36.87
CA GLY A 75 17.57 -27.37 38.19
C GLY A 75 17.05 -25.94 38.04
N GLU A 76 15.94 -25.48 38.60
CA GLU A 76 15.19 -25.90 39.81
C GLU A 76 13.67 -25.66 39.64
N PRO A 77 12.82 -26.42 40.36
CA PRO A 77 11.41 -26.11 40.53
C PRO A 77 11.19 -25.09 41.66
N VAL A 78 10.86 -23.85 41.33
CA VAL A 78 10.41 -22.86 42.33
C VAL A 78 8.89 -22.85 42.46
N ALA A 79 8.47 -23.47 43.56
CA ALA A 79 7.35 -23.15 44.45
C ALA A 79 6.09 -22.47 43.88
N ALA A 80 5.00 -23.24 43.96
CA ALA A 80 3.63 -22.76 44.02
C ALA A 80 3.46 -21.77 45.19
N VAL A 81 2.92 -20.59 44.90
CA VAL A 81 2.35 -19.69 45.91
C VAL A 81 0.83 -19.78 45.80
N ALA A 82 0.25 -20.33 46.87
CA ALA A 82 -1.17 -20.47 47.09
C ALA A 82 -1.79 -19.18 47.66
N ALA A 83 -3.10 -19.08 47.46
CA ALA A 83 -4.10 -18.26 48.19
C ALA A 83 -4.02 -16.74 47.96
N THR A 84 -5.12 -16.04 47.66
CA THR A 84 -6.24 -15.90 48.59
C THR A 84 -7.52 -15.45 47.88
N VAL A 85 -8.60 -16.20 48.11
CA VAL A 85 -10.00 -15.85 47.85
C VAL A 85 -10.53 -15.08 49.06
N PRO A 86 -11.24 -13.96 48.90
CA PRO A 86 -12.18 -13.46 49.90
C PRO A 86 -13.65 -13.75 49.54
N PRO A 87 -14.54 -13.82 50.54
CA PRO A 87 -15.81 -14.54 50.48
C PRO A 87 -17.00 -13.72 49.95
N ALA A 88 -17.98 -14.48 49.47
CA ALA A 88 -19.34 -14.06 49.14
C ALA A 88 -20.10 -13.52 50.36
N GLY A 89 -20.84 -12.43 50.15
CA GLY A 89 -21.92 -11.95 51.01
C GLY A 89 -23.27 -11.96 50.25
N PRO A 90 -24.39 -12.36 50.88
CA PRO A 90 -25.68 -12.53 50.21
C PRO A 90 -26.68 -11.39 50.50
N GLU A 91 -27.35 -10.87 49.47
CA GLU A 91 -28.64 -10.15 49.55
C GLU A 91 -29.24 -10.13 48.13
N ALA A 92 -30.21 -10.99 47.78
CA ALA A 92 -31.67 -10.82 47.96
C ALA A 92 -32.26 -9.61 47.17
N SER A 93 -32.60 -9.80 45.89
CA SER A 93 -33.99 -9.79 45.35
C SER A 93 -34.45 -8.43 44.77
N PRO A 94 -35.55 -8.33 43.96
CA PRO A 94 -35.97 -9.17 42.84
C PRO A 94 -36.49 -8.36 41.60
N LEU A 95 -36.73 -9.09 40.49
CA LEU A 95 -37.78 -8.86 39.46
C LEU A 95 -37.91 -7.49 38.77
N SER A 96 -37.50 -7.42 37.49
CA SER A 96 -38.23 -6.73 36.42
C SER A 96 -37.84 -7.27 35.04
N SER A 97 -38.80 -7.92 34.38
CA SER A 97 -38.91 -8.11 32.92
C SER A 97 -39.93 -7.04 32.41
N PRO A 98 -40.00 -6.63 31.13
CA PRO A 98 -40.00 -7.51 29.94
C PRO A 98 -39.29 -6.99 28.65
N SER A 99 -38.97 -7.98 27.80
CA SER A 99 -39.07 -8.02 26.34
C SER A 99 -38.95 -6.72 25.52
N SER A 100 -37.91 -6.65 24.71
CA SER A 100 -37.94 -6.02 23.36
C SER A 100 -36.89 -6.67 22.47
N THR A 101 -37.27 -7.76 21.81
CA THR A 101 -36.55 -8.31 20.65
C THR A 101 -36.83 -7.38 19.47
N SER A 102 -35.88 -6.50 19.16
CA SER A 102 -35.87 -5.74 17.90
C SER A 102 -34.94 -6.47 16.93
N GLN A 103 -35.55 -7.21 16.02
CA GLN A 103 -34.91 -7.91 14.91
C GLN A 103 -34.67 -6.90 13.78
N PRO A 104 -33.43 -6.65 13.32
CA PRO A 104 -33.20 -5.84 12.13
C PRO A 104 -33.58 -6.63 10.87
N PRO A 105 -34.14 -5.96 9.84
CA PRO A 105 -34.56 -6.61 8.60
C PRO A 105 -33.36 -7.08 7.77
N ALA A 106 -33.57 -8.19 7.07
CA ALA A 106 -32.62 -8.81 6.17
C ALA A 106 -32.18 -7.86 5.05
N ALA A 107 -30.87 -7.60 4.95
CA ALA A 107 -30.27 -6.95 3.81
C ALA A 107 -30.21 -7.92 2.62
N THR A 108 -30.94 -7.58 1.56
CA THR A 108 -30.81 -8.17 0.23
C THR A 108 -29.41 -7.96 -0.33
N THR A 109 -28.70 -9.06 -0.61
CA THR A 109 -27.40 -9.08 -1.26
C THR A 109 -27.57 -8.78 -2.76
N GLY A 110 -27.38 -7.53 -3.16
CA GLY A 110 -27.16 -7.16 -4.56
C GLY A 110 -25.70 -7.34 -4.90
N ALA A 111 -25.38 -8.33 -5.73
CA ALA A 111 -24.03 -8.58 -6.23
C ALA A 111 -23.55 -7.40 -7.10
N GLN A 112 -22.84 -6.45 -6.49
CA GLN A 112 -22.07 -5.43 -7.20
C GLN A 112 -20.92 -6.14 -7.90
N LYS A 113 -20.94 -6.09 -9.24
CA LYS A 113 -19.84 -6.54 -10.10
C LYS A 113 -18.58 -5.84 -9.60
N PRO A 114 -17.56 -6.59 -9.17
CA PRO A 114 -16.35 -5.96 -8.72
C PRO A 114 -15.63 -5.36 -9.92
N TRP A 115 -15.43 -4.05 -9.82
CA TRP A 115 -14.91 -3.15 -10.83
C TRP A 115 -13.44 -3.44 -11.23
N TYR A 116 -12.84 -4.53 -10.72
CA TYR A 116 -11.46 -4.97 -10.91
C TYR A 116 -11.08 -5.40 -12.34
N MET A 117 -11.93 -5.10 -13.34
CA MET A 117 -11.56 -5.24 -14.75
C MET A 117 -10.50 -4.23 -15.22
N LYS A 118 -9.96 -3.36 -14.34
CA LYS A 118 -8.83 -2.45 -14.62
C LYS A 118 -7.43 -3.06 -14.36
N TRP A 119 -7.29 -4.38 -14.50
CA TRP A 119 -5.98 -5.08 -14.50
C TRP A 119 -4.99 -4.52 -15.55
N TRP A 120 -5.48 -3.82 -16.58
CA TRP A 120 -4.69 -3.20 -17.62
C TRP A 120 -3.86 -1.99 -17.17
N VAL A 121 -4.21 -1.32 -16.06
CA VAL A 121 -3.41 -0.19 -15.52
C VAL A 121 -2.08 -0.68 -14.94
N TRP A 122 -2.11 -1.81 -14.22
CA TRP A 122 -0.89 -2.48 -13.75
C TRP A 122 -0.06 -3.05 -14.91
N ALA A 123 -0.70 -3.54 -15.98
CA ALA A 123 0.00 -4.01 -17.18
C ALA A 123 0.70 -2.88 -17.96
N ILE A 124 0.09 -1.69 -18.09
CA ILE A 124 0.69 -0.52 -18.78
C ILE A 124 1.84 0.07 -17.97
N GLY A 125 1.72 0.13 -16.63
CA GLY A 125 2.82 0.57 -15.76
C GLY A 125 4.04 -0.34 -15.85
N VAL A 126 3.85 -1.65 -15.93
CA VAL A 126 4.94 -2.62 -16.15
C VAL A 126 5.51 -2.53 -17.57
N PHE A 127 4.69 -2.31 -18.60
CA PHE A 127 5.16 -2.22 -20.00
C PHE A 127 5.93 -0.92 -20.31
N LEU A 128 5.52 0.22 -19.74
CA LEU A 128 6.26 1.49 -19.86
C LEU A 128 7.59 1.46 -19.08
N LEU A 129 7.64 0.79 -17.92
CA LEU A 129 8.88 0.65 -17.14
C LEU A 129 9.90 -0.29 -17.81
N ILE A 130 9.45 -1.31 -18.55
CA ILE A 130 10.34 -2.20 -19.31
C ILE A 130 10.75 -1.57 -20.66
N GLY A 131 9.85 -0.82 -21.31
CA GLY A 131 10.11 -0.18 -22.60
C GLY A 131 11.19 0.91 -22.58
N VAL A 132 11.41 1.59 -21.45
CA VAL A 132 12.43 2.65 -21.33
C VAL A 132 13.84 2.11 -21.10
N ILE A 133 13.99 0.88 -20.56
CA ILE A 133 15.32 0.28 -20.34
C ILE A 133 15.91 -0.32 -21.63
N GLY A 134 15.09 -0.49 -22.69
CA GLY A 134 15.55 -0.97 -24.00
C GLY A 134 16.32 0.06 -24.84
N TYR A 135 16.33 1.35 -24.49
CA TYR A 135 16.81 2.40 -25.41
C TYR A 135 18.18 3.02 -25.07
N ALA A 136 18.85 2.63 -23.98
CA ALA A 136 20.10 3.26 -23.56
C ALA A 136 21.39 2.43 -23.78
N PHE A 137 21.32 1.18 -24.25
CA PHE A 137 22.52 0.39 -24.57
C PHE A 137 22.33 -0.46 -25.83
N GLY A 138 22.83 0.03 -26.97
CA GLY A 138 22.90 -0.75 -28.20
C GLY A 138 23.29 0.05 -29.45
N GLY A 139 24.53 0.55 -29.49
CA GLY A 139 25.10 1.11 -30.72
C GLY A 139 25.61 0.04 -31.70
N GLY A 140 25.31 0.21 -32.99
CA GLY A 140 26.25 -0.05 -34.11
C GLY A 140 25.88 -1.13 -35.15
N ARG A 141 25.34 -0.73 -36.31
CA ARG A 141 26.05 -0.73 -37.62
C ARG A 141 25.16 -0.28 -38.82
N ASP A 142 25.66 0.74 -39.50
CA ASP A 142 25.71 1.07 -40.94
C ASP A 142 24.63 0.59 -41.91
N GLY A 143 24.00 1.56 -42.59
CA GLY A 143 23.15 1.36 -43.78
C GLY A 143 22.52 2.66 -44.32
N THR A 144 23.34 3.54 -44.92
CA THR A 144 22.98 4.71 -45.78
C THR A 144 22.55 4.23 -47.19
N PRO A 145 21.84 4.97 -48.10
CA PRO A 145 21.28 6.34 -48.08
C PRO A 145 19.80 6.51 -48.54
N ALA A 146 19.34 7.77 -48.46
CA ALA A 146 18.45 8.49 -49.39
C ALA A 146 16.91 8.31 -49.30
N ALA A 147 16.20 9.39 -48.98
CA ALA A 147 15.68 10.30 -50.01
C ALA A 147 15.01 11.56 -49.41
N THR A 148 15.46 12.70 -49.92
CA THR A 148 14.83 14.03 -49.96
C THR A 148 13.37 13.99 -50.40
N SER A 149 12.48 14.75 -49.75
CA SER A 149 11.66 15.80 -50.39
C SER A 149 10.71 16.51 -49.41
N THR A 150 10.81 17.84 -49.40
CA THR A 150 9.73 18.79 -49.05
C THR A 150 9.42 19.58 -50.33
N PRO A 151 8.14 19.73 -50.71
CA PRO A 151 7.47 21.06 -50.74
C PRO A 151 6.05 20.99 -50.12
N THR A 152 5.51 21.97 -49.37
CA THR A 152 4.87 23.26 -49.79
C THR A 152 3.66 23.07 -50.73
N PRO A 153 2.56 23.89 -50.75
CA PRO A 153 1.80 24.67 -49.75
C PRO A 153 0.25 24.39 -49.78
N SER A 154 -0.48 25.19 -48.99
CA SER A 154 -1.94 25.46 -48.91
C SER A 154 -2.77 25.47 -50.23
N PRO A 155 -4.10 25.20 -50.14
CA PRO A 155 -5.11 26.15 -50.62
C PRO A 155 -6.27 26.32 -49.60
N LYS A 156 -6.66 27.55 -49.24
CA LYS A 156 -7.61 28.48 -49.90
C LYS A 156 -9.09 28.24 -49.52
N ALA A 157 -9.69 29.35 -49.10
CA ALA A 157 -11.04 29.58 -48.59
C ALA A 157 -12.23 29.15 -49.47
N SER A 158 -13.37 28.94 -48.80
CA SER A 158 -14.76 29.22 -49.22
C SER A 158 -15.52 29.49 -47.90
N GLU A 159 -15.95 30.70 -47.54
CA GLU A 159 -17.10 31.49 -48.08
C GLU A 159 -18.37 30.62 -48.06
N ALA A 160 -19.27 30.69 -47.06
CA ALA A 160 -20.18 31.75 -46.56
C ALA A 160 -21.62 31.56 -47.11
N GLU A 161 -22.59 31.28 -46.20
CA GLU A 161 -24.06 31.53 -46.22
C GLU A 161 -24.64 30.79 -44.98
N THR A 162 -25.22 31.37 -43.90
CA THR A 162 -26.32 32.38 -43.73
C THR A 162 -27.62 31.80 -44.32
N GLU A 163 -28.73 31.47 -43.65
CA GLU A 163 -29.40 31.84 -42.38
C GLU A 163 -30.33 30.70 -41.89
N SER A 164 -30.77 30.73 -40.62
CA SER A 164 -32.18 30.95 -40.20
C SER A 164 -32.51 30.28 -38.85
N PRO A 165 -33.30 30.90 -37.96
CA PRO A 165 -33.20 30.76 -36.52
C PRO A 165 -34.08 29.61 -35.99
N ALA A 166 -33.44 28.62 -35.37
CA ALA A 166 -34.13 27.67 -34.51
C ALA A 166 -34.04 28.17 -33.06
N SER A 167 -35.19 28.59 -32.56
CA SER A 167 -35.70 28.52 -31.18
C SER A 167 -34.65 28.43 -30.05
N PRO A 168 -34.66 29.33 -29.04
CA PRO A 168 -33.81 29.19 -27.87
C PRO A 168 -34.21 27.92 -27.11
N ALA A 169 -33.52 26.82 -27.42
CA ALA A 169 -33.39 25.71 -26.50
C ALA A 169 -32.75 26.28 -25.23
N PRO A 170 -33.22 25.88 -24.04
CA PRO A 170 -32.61 26.34 -22.80
C PRO A 170 -31.11 26.02 -22.85
N GLU A 171 -30.28 27.05 -22.77
CA GLU A 171 -28.85 26.90 -22.54
C GLU A 171 -28.68 25.94 -21.35
N PRO A 172 -27.90 24.86 -21.48
CA PRO A 172 -27.55 24.08 -20.31
C PRO A 172 -26.81 25.01 -19.35
N SER A 173 -27.51 25.31 -18.25
CA SER A 173 -26.98 25.90 -17.03
C SER A 173 -25.60 25.31 -16.74
N PRO A 174 -24.60 26.12 -16.35
CA PRO A 174 -23.20 25.72 -16.32
C PRO A 174 -23.03 24.42 -15.54
N ALA A 175 -22.25 23.51 -16.12
CA ALA A 175 -21.83 22.25 -15.52
C ALA A 175 -21.50 22.45 -14.04
N ALA A 176 -22.44 22.10 -13.16
CA ALA A 176 -22.16 21.95 -11.75
C ALA A 176 -21.06 20.90 -11.68
N ALA A 177 -19.87 21.30 -11.22
CA ALA A 177 -18.78 20.38 -10.95
C ALA A 177 -19.36 19.20 -10.15
N VAL A 178 -19.15 17.98 -10.64
CA VAL A 178 -19.70 16.77 -10.04
C VAL A 178 -18.95 16.54 -8.74
N VAL A 179 -19.44 17.12 -7.64
CA VAL A 179 -18.86 16.93 -6.30
C VAL A 179 -19.09 15.48 -5.89
N ALA A 180 -18.05 14.83 -5.36
CA ALA A 180 -18.17 13.48 -4.84
C ALA A 180 -19.23 13.41 -3.72
N THR A 181 -20.10 12.40 -3.80
CA THR A 181 -21.16 12.20 -2.80
C THR A 181 -20.59 11.60 -1.52
N ASN A 182 -21.28 11.78 -0.39
CA ASN A 182 -20.84 11.24 0.90
C ASN A 182 -20.68 9.70 0.86
N GLU A 183 -21.57 9.01 0.15
CA GLU A 183 -21.51 7.54 0.00
C GLU A 183 -20.28 7.11 -0.80
N GLU A 184 -19.97 7.82 -1.90
CA GLU A 184 -18.77 7.56 -2.70
C GLU A 184 -17.49 7.76 -1.88
N VAL A 185 -17.41 8.84 -1.10
CA VAL A 185 -16.26 9.11 -0.23
C VAL A 185 -16.08 7.99 0.79
N VAL A 186 -17.14 7.66 1.54
CA VAL A 186 -17.07 6.59 2.56
C VAL A 186 -16.70 5.25 1.93
N SER A 187 -17.30 4.91 0.78
CA SER A 187 -17.03 3.65 0.07
C SER A 187 -15.59 3.57 -0.41
N ALA A 188 -15.00 4.64 -0.94
CA ALA A 188 -13.62 4.65 -1.42
C ALA A 188 -12.63 4.41 -0.26
N PHE A 189 -12.80 5.12 0.85
CA PHE A 189 -11.94 4.97 2.03
C PHE A 189 -12.11 3.60 2.69
N GLN A 190 -13.35 3.12 2.86
CA GLN A 190 -13.60 1.78 3.39
C GLN A 190 -13.04 0.69 2.48
N GLY A 191 -13.17 0.85 1.16
CA GLY A 191 -12.63 -0.08 0.16
C GLY A 191 -11.11 -0.21 0.28
N TYR A 192 -10.40 0.92 0.28
CA TYR A 192 -8.95 0.96 0.48
C TYR A 192 -8.54 0.30 1.80
N LEU A 193 -9.11 0.70 2.94
CA LEU A 193 -8.73 0.17 4.25
C LEU A 193 -9.03 -1.33 4.37
N SER A 194 -10.15 -1.80 3.82
CA SER A 194 -10.52 -3.22 3.80
C SER A 194 -9.58 -4.05 2.93
N GLU A 195 -9.16 -3.51 1.78
CA GLU A 195 -8.14 -4.16 0.93
C GLU A 195 -6.82 -4.30 1.68
N ARG A 196 -6.35 -3.24 2.34
CA ARG A 196 -5.11 -3.27 3.14
C ARG A 196 -5.22 -4.27 4.31
N ALA A 197 -6.37 -4.31 4.99
CA ALA A 197 -6.61 -5.26 6.07
C ALA A 197 -6.58 -6.71 5.55
N SER A 198 -7.20 -6.97 4.41
CA SER A 198 -7.21 -8.27 3.72
C SER A 198 -5.81 -8.69 3.26
N ALA A 199 -4.97 -7.73 2.88
CA ALA A 199 -3.57 -7.94 2.54
C ALA A 199 -2.66 -8.17 3.78
N GLY A 200 -3.23 -8.17 4.99
CA GLY A 200 -2.49 -8.45 6.22
C GLY A 200 -1.86 -7.23 6.89
N VAL A 201 -2.15 -6.00 6.43
CA VAL A 201 -1.66 -4.77 7.07
C VAL A 201 -2.32 -4.63 8.44
N VAL A 202 -1.53 -4.82 9.50
CA VAL A 202 -2.01 -4.87 10.90
C VAL A 202 -2.72 -3.57 11.30
N ILE A 203 -2.21 -2.41 10.88
CA ILE A 203 -2.82 -1.10 11.16
C ILE A 203 -4.23 -1.00 10.55
N ALA A 204 -4.41 -1.52 9.34
CA ALA A 204 -5.69 -1.49 8.64
C ALA A 204 -6.73 -2.41 9.31
N LYS A 205 -6.28 -3.55 9.87
CA LYS A 205 -7.16 -4.46 10.63
C LYS A 205 -7.72 -3.84 11.91
N ALA A 206 -7.07 -2.80 12.43
CA ALA A 206 -7.54 -2.07 13.59
C ALA A 206 -8.62 -1.03 13.24
N VAL A 207 -8.97 -0.79 11.98
CA VAL A 207 -10.02 0.18 11.63
C VAL A 207 -11.38 -0.35 12.09
N SER A 208 -12.06 0.40 12.96
CA SER A 208 -13.39 0.06 13.48
C SER A 208 -14.51 0.81 12.76
N SER A 209 -14.28 2.06 12.34
CA SER A 209 -15.26 2.83 11.57
C SER A 209 -14.64 3.89 10.67
N VAL A 210 -15.37 4.24 9.62
CA VAL A 210 -15.07 5.34 8.69
C VAL A 210 -16.36 6.14 8.49
N THR A 211 -16.31 7.44 8.76
CA THR A 211 -17.44 8.36 8.58
C THR A 211 -17.00 9.59 7.81
N PHE A 212 -17.91 10.23 7.09
CA PHE A 212 -17.66 11.47 6.38
C PHE A 212 -18.74 12.50 6.72
N ASP A 213 -18.31 13.65 7.23
CA ASP A 213 -19.19 14.77 7.57
C ASP A 213 -18.44 16.10 7.40
N ALA A 214 -19.12 17.13 6.90
CA ALA A 214 -18.57 18.48 6.72
C ALA A 214 -17.20 18.56 6.01
N GLY A 215 -16.95 17.66 5.04
CA GLY A 215 -15.69 17.57 4.32
C GLY A 215 -14.57 16.83 5.05
N VAL A 216 -14.82 16.32 6.26
CA VAL A 216 -13.84 15.61 7.08
C VAL A 216 -14.12 14.11 7.04
N VAL A 217 -13.14 13.33 6.58
CA VAL A 217 -13.15 11.87 6.75
C VAL A 217 -12.58 11.54 8.13
N ARG A 218 -13.38 10.92 8.99
CA ARG A 218 -12.95 10.45 10.31
C ARG A 218 -12.79 8.93 10.28
N VAL A 219 -11.58 8.47 10.59
CA VAL A 219 -11.24 7.04 10.70
C VAL A 219 -10.93 6.71 12.15
N VAL A 220 -11.68 5.77 12.72
CA VAL A 220 -11.50 5.33 14.09
C VAL A 220 -10.77 3.99 14.11
N PHE A 221 -9.73 3.91 14.93
CA PHE A 221 -8.92 2.73 15.16
C PHE A 221 -9.24 2.12 16.53
N ASP A 222 -9.53 0.83 16.54
CA ASP A 222 -9.59 -0.03 17.71
C ASP A 222 -8.48 -1.10 17.60
N PRO A 223 -7.33 -0.90 18.27
CA PRO A 223 -6.23 -1.85 18.31
C PRO A 223 -6.64 -3.27 18.73
N ALA A 224 -7.70 -3.41 19.55
CA ALA A 224 -8.17 -4.70 20.02
C ALA A 224 -8.70 -5.59 18.87
N LEU A 225 -9.23 -4.99 17.79
CA LEU A 225 -9.65 -5.72 16.58
C LEU A 225 -8.46 -6.42 15.88
N ALA A 226 -7.26 -5.88 16.03
CA ALA A 226 -6.02 -6.47 15.55
C ALA A 226 -5.31 -7.36 16.59
N GLY A 227 -5.89 -7.53 17.78
CA GLY A 227 -5.28 -8.27 18.89
C GLY A 227 -4.10 -7.56 19.54
N LEU A 228 -4.08 -6.22 19.51
CA LEU A 228 -3.01 -5.39 20.05
C LEU A 228 -3.53 -4.51 21.19
N ASP A 229 -2.65 -4.16 22.11
CA ASP A 229 -2.85 -3.01 23.00
C ASP A 229 -2.45 -1.70 22.29
N THR A 230 -2.91 -0.57 22.83
CA THR A 230 -2.67 0.76 22.25
C THR A 230 -1.19 1.11 22.13
N ALA A 231 -0.36 0.78 23.12
CA ALA A 231 1.06 1.11 23.10
C ALA A 231 1.80 0.32 22.01
N THR A 232 1.49 -0.97 21.89
CA THR A 232 2.01 -1.81 20.81
C THR A 232 1.54 -1.32 19.44
N PHE A 233 0.26 -0.95 19.29
CA PHE A 233 -0.26 -0.40 18.04
C PHE A 233 0.48 0.87 17.60
N GLN A 234 0.68 1.82 18.52
CA GLN A 234 1.42 3.05 18.23
C GLN A 234 2.90 2.77 17.90
N SER A 235 3.56 1.86 18.62
CA SER A 235 4.96 1.49 18.33
C SER A 235 5.14 0.77 17.00
N LEU A 236 4.09 0.10 16.49
CA LEU A 236 4.11 -0.58 15.19
C LEU A 236 3.79 0.36 14.02
N SER A 237 3.19 1.53 14.29
CA SER A 237 2.93 2.52 13.26
C SER A 237 4.24 3.05 12.71
N PRO A 238 4.53 2.90 11.40
CA PRO A 238 5.68 3.55 10.79
C PRO A 238 5.41 5.04 10.48
N PHE A 239 4.19 5.52 10.75
CA PHE A 239 3.76 6.88 10.49
C PHE A 239 3.69 7.66 11.80
N ASP A 240 4.26 8.87 11.78
CA ASP A 240 4.12 9.84 12.87
C ASP A 240 2.68 10.39 12.95
N ASN A 241 1.95 10.37 11.82
CA ASN A 241 0.56 10.80 11.70
C ASN A 241 -0.24 9.76 10.90
N LEU A 242 -1.19 9.09 11.53
CA LEU A 242 -1.94 8.01 10.88
C LEU A 242 -2.91 8.48 9.79
N ALA A 243 -3.18 9.79 9.71
CA ALA A 243 -3.89 10.36 8.58
C ALA A 243 -3.13 10.20 7.25
N GLU A 244 -1.80 10.05 7.27
CA GLU A 244 -1.01 9.75 6.06
C GLU A 244 -1.41 8.39 5.47
N PHE A 245 -1.53 7.38 6.35
CA PHE A 245 -1.98 6.06 5.96
C PHE A 245 -3.44 6.04 5.52
N ALA A 246 -4.32 6.65 6.31
CA ALA A 246 -5.77 6.64 6.05
C ALA A 246 -6.15 7.51 4.84
N GLY A 247 -5.41 8.58 4.57
CA GLY A 247 -5.66 9.56 3.51
C GLY A 247 -5.12 9.19 2.13
N THR A 248 -4.54 7.99 1.98
CA THR A 248 -3.98 7.51 0.70
C THR A 248 -4.94 7.62 -0.50
N PRO A 249 -6.27 7.34 -0.38
CA PRO A 249 -7.20 7.47 -1.51
C PRO A 249 -7.24 8.86 -2.14
N ILE A 250 -6.88 9.90 -1.40
CA ILE A 250 -6.84 11.29 -1.88
C ILE A 250 -5.41 11.86 -1.94
N ALA A 251 -4.38 11.03 -1.83
CA ALA A 251 -2.99 11.49 -1.84
C ALA A 251 -2.41 11.64 -3.26
N PHE A 252 -3.02 10.99 -4.28
CA PHE A 252 -2.47 10.93 -5.63
C PHE A 252 -3.21 11.79 -6.64
N ALA A 253 -2.55 12.14 -7.74
CA ALA A 253 -3.10 12.98 -8.81
C ALA A 253 -3.95 12.22 -9.83
N ASP A 254 -4.38 10.99 -9.53
CA ASP A 254 -5.28 10.23 -10.41
C ASP A 254 -6.71 10.79 -10.39
N ASP A 255 -7.52 10.37 -11.36
CA ASP A 255 -8.89 10.86 -11.54
C ASP A 255 -9.77 10.60 -10.30
N GLU A 256 -9.54 9.48 -9.60
CA GLU A 256 -10.28 9.11 -8.40
C GLU A 256 -9.91 10.02 -7.23
N GLY A 257 -8.63 10.20 -6.94
CA GLY A 257 -8.16 11.12 -5.92
C GLY A 257 -8.57 12.56 -6.22
N GLN A 258 -8.54 13.00 -7.48
CA GLN A 258 -9.06 14.31 -7.88
C GLN A 258 -10.56 14.44 -7.59
N HIS A 259 -11.36 13.45 -7.98
CA HIS A 259 -12.79 13.43 -7.74
C HIS A 259 -13.12 13.50 -6.24
N LEU A 260 -12.49 12.65 -5.42
CA LEU A 260 -12.73 12.60 -3.98
C LEU A 260 -12.34 13.92 -3.28
N ARG A 261 -11.27 14.59 -3.72
CA ARG A 261 -10.84 15.88 -3.16
C ARG A 261 -11.82 17.02 -3.41
N THR A 262 -12.75 16.90 -4.36
CA THR A 262 -13.83 17.89 -4.54
C THR A 262 -14.77 17.99 -3.32
N ALA A 263 -14.83 16.93 -2.51
CA ALA A 263 -15.65 16.86 -1.30
C ALA A 263 -14.80 16.81 -0.02
N VAL A 264 -13.65 16.14 -0.05
CA VAL A 264 -12.82 15.93 1.15
C VAL A 264 -11.85 17.10 1.34
N THR A 265 -11.91 17.74 2.51
CA THR A 265 -11.00 18.82 2.93
C THR A 265 -9.90 18.33 3.87
N SER A 266 -10.19 17.34 4.72
CA SER A 266 -9.21 16.73 5.63
C SER A 266 -9.56 15.30 6.04
N VAL A 267 -8.56 14.60 6.56
CA VAL A 267 -8.67 13.27 7.13
C VAL A 267 -8.20 13.33 8.59
N GLU A 268 -9.09 12.94 9.51
CA GLU A 268 -8.85 12.87 10.94
C GLU A 268 -8.80 11.41 11.38
N THR A 269 -7.79 11.05 12.16
CA THR A 269 -7.64 9.71 12.70
C THR A 269 -7.69 9.71 14.22
N LEU A 270 -8.43 8.77 14.80
CA LEU A 270 -8.71 8.70 16.22
C LEU A 270 -8.59 7.26 16.71
N LEU A 271 -8.26 7.09 17.99
CA LEU A 271 -8.56 5.85 18.71
C LEU A 271 -10.04 5.81 19.10
N VAL A 272 -10.52 4.60 19.44
CA VAL A 272 -11.89 4.38 19.92
C VAL A 272 -12.23 5.18 21.20
N ASP A 273 -11.22 5.57 21.98
CA ASP A 273 -11.39 6.44 23.17
C ASP A 273 -11.41 7.94 22.84
N GLY A 274 -11.30 8.31 21.57
CA GLY A 274 -11.28 9.70 21.09
C GLY A 274 -9.89 10.34 21.06
N THR A 275 -8.83 9.63 21.47
CA THR A 275 -7.45 10.14 21.38
C THR A 275 -7.06 10.35 19.92
N SER A 276 -6.56 11.55 19.60
CA SER A 276 -6.13 11.86 18.23
C SER A 276 -4.86 11.11 17.85
N LEU A 277 -4.87 10.49 16.68
CA LEU A 277 -3.74 9.83 16.02
C LEU A 277 -3.16 10.67 14.87
N GLY A 278 -3.69 11.88 14.70
CA GLY A 278 -3.25 12.86 13.72
C GLY A 278 -4.33 13.22 12.70
N THR A 279 -4.09 14.37 12.05
CA THR A 279 -4.96 14.96 11.05
C THR A 279 -4.10 15.49 9.91
N LEU A 280 -4.55 15.36 8.66
CA LEU A 280 -3.93 16.00 7.49
C LEU A 280 -5.01 16.57 6.58
N THR A 281 -4.74 17.72 5.98
CA THR A 281 -5.57 18.30 4.93
C THR A 281 -5.37 17.57 3.60
N SER A 282 -6.35 17.69 2.70
CA SER A 282 -6.23 17.15 1.34
C SER A 282 -5.03 17.72 0.59
N ALA A 283 -4.68 18.99 0.84
CA ALA A 283 -3.49 19.64 0.28
C ALA A 283 -2.19 18.99 0.75
N GLU A 284 -2.06 18.72 2.06
CA GLU A 284 -0.89 18.04 2.63
C GLU A 284 -0.79 16.60 2.14
N LEU A 285 -1.91 15.87 2.10
CA LEU A 285 -1.94 14.50 1.57
C LEU A 285 -1.52 14.44 0.11
N TYR A 286 -2.01 15.36 -0.73
CA TYR A 286 -1.58 15.49 -2.12
C TYR A 286 -0.09 15.76 -2.23
N LYS A 287 0.44 16.66 -1.41
CA LYS A 287 1.87 16.98 -1.38
C LYS A 287 2.73 15.79 -0.96
N ILE A 288 2.29 15.02 0.03
CA ILE A 288 2.97 13.80 0.46
C ILE A 288 2.96 12.75 -0.65
N GLY A 289 1.81 12.52 -1.29
CA GLY A 289 1.65 11.47 -2.31
C GLY A 289 2.31 11.79 -3.66
N THR A 290 2.39 13.07 -4.03
CA THR A 290 2.90 13.51 -5.35
C THR A 290 4.25 14.23 -5.30
N GLY A 291 4.68 14.68 -4.12
CA GLY A 291 5.83 15.58 -3.97
C GLY A 291 5.60 17.00 -4.50
N SER A 292 4.38 17.35 -4.90
CA SER A 292 4.03 18.63 -5.52
C SER A 292 2.91 19.35 -4.77
N GLU A 293 2.88 20.68 -4.84
CA GLU A 293 1.76 21.46 -4.29
C GLU A 293 0.46 21.17 -5.06
N MET A 294 -0.66 21.20 -4.35
CA MET A 294 -1.98 21.04 -4.96
C MET A 294 -2.28 22.20 -5.92
N PRO A 295 -2.74 21.94 -7.15
CA PRO A 295 -3.11 23.01 -8.08
C PRO A 295 -4.22 23.89 -7.49
N ALA A 296 -4.06 25.20 -7.61
CA ALA A 296 -5.06 26.16 -7.12
C ALA A 296 -6.36 26.01 -7.93
N GLY A 297 -7.44 25.55 -7.27
CA GLY A 297 -8.77 25.39 -7.87
C GLY A 297 -9.26 23.94 -8.01
N GLY A 298 -8.63 22.98 -7.32
CA GLY A 298 -9.17 21.63 -7.11
C GLY A 298 -10.19 21.56 -5.98
#